data_AF-A0A5M8QLV3-F1
#
_entry.id   AF-A0A5M8QLV3-F1
#
_cell.length_a   1.000
_cell.length_b   1.000
_cell.length_c   1.000
_cell.angle_alpha   90.00
_cell.angle_beta   90.00
_cell.angle_gamma   90.00
#
_symmetry.space_group_name_H-M   'P 1'
#
loop_
_entity.id
_entity.type
_entity.pdbx_description
1 polymer ?
#
loop_
_entity_poly.entity_id
_entity_poly.type
_entity_poly.pdbx_seq_one_letter_code
_entity_poly.pdbx_strand_id
1 'polypeptide(L)'
;MQEVNQEYLNRIKGRYTEKYATVMDDWTAIILHEVNEAVTLLRQENSSKLSESIQEISAASEKITGQVHQVRFDNKQEAFFYGLGNHLLYGLTGILGICSIIWIYTTEKDFSERREFVNQHPSIEKFKNIYLNGKTISQNGYEFLVVEPIEGDKVEFARNYLYDKKNNRVLIPIRRE
;
A
#
# COMPACT_ATOMS: atom_id res chain seq x y z
N MET A 1 38.81 -47.40 36.25
CA MET A 1 37.69 -48.23 36.71
C MET A 1 37.64 -48.09 38.22
N GLN A 2 36.57 -47.51 38.78
CA GLN A 2 36.39 -47.53 40.23
C GLN A 2 36.15 -48.99 40.65
N GLU A 3 36.78 -49.43 41.74
CA GLU A 3 36.52 -50.77 42.29
C GLU A 3 35.02 -50.90 42.60
N VAL A 4 34.38 -51.88 41.98
CA VAL A 4 32.97 -52.18 42.20
C VAL A 4 32.80 -52.62 43.66
N ASN A 5 32.12 -51.81 44.47
CA ASN A 5 31.92 -52.10 45.89
C ASN A 5 31.10 -53.40 46.06
N GLN A 6 31.69 -54.40 46.72
CA GLN A 6 31.09 -55.71 47.00
C GLN A 6 29.73 -55.61 47.73
N GLU A 7 29.57 -54.60 48.58
CA GLU A 7 28.32 -54.36 49.30
C GLU A 7 27.18 -53.99 48.34
N TYR A 8 27.49 -53.24 47.28
CA TYR A 8 26.52 -52.84 46.27
C TYR A 8 26.07 -54.02 45.40
N LEU A 9 27.01 -54.89 45.00
CA LEU A 9 26.71 -56.12 44.26
C LEU A 9 25.84 -57.07 45.09
N ASN A 10 26.15 -57.25 46.37
CA ASN A 10 25.33 -58.06 47.27
C ASN A 10 23.92 -57.50 47.43
N ARG A 11 23.77 -56.17 47.41
CA ARG A 11 22.45 -55.52 47.44
C ARG A 11 21.65 -55.73 46.14
N ILE A 12 22.30 -55.73 44.98
CA ILE A 12 21.66 -56.06 43.69
C ILE A 12 21.18 -57.52 43.72
N LYS A 13 22.07 -58.44 44.09
CA LYS A 13 21.75 -59.87 44.19
C LYS A 13 20.61 -60.13 45.19
N GLY A 14 20.62 -59.46 46.34
CA GLY A 14 19.57 -59.56 47.35
C GLY A 14 18.20 -59.14 46.80
N ARG A 15 18.10 -57.96 46.17
CA ARG A 15 16.85 -57.49 45.56
C ARG A 15 16.38 -58.37 44.41
N TYR A 16 17.30 -58.89 43.60
CA TYR A 16 16.95 -59.80 42.51
C TYR A 16 16.38 -61.12 43.07
N THR A 17 17.04 -61.69 44.08
CA THR A 17 16.62 -62.92 44.73
C THR A 17 15.27 -62.75 45.43
N GLU A 18 15.03 -61.61 46.08
CA GLU A 18 13.73 -61.28 46.66
C GLU A 18 12.63 -61.21 45.59
N LYS A 19 12.90 -60.56 44.44
CA LYS A 19 11.91 -60.33 43.40
C LYS A 19 11.59 -61.57 42.56
N TYR A 20 12.59 -62.42 42.31
CA TYR A 20 12.48 -63.52 41.36
C TYR A 20 12.70 -64.90 42.00
N ALA A 21 12.87 -64.97 43.33
CA ALA A 21 13.13 -66.20 44.09
C ALA A 21 14.30 -67.05 43.55
N THR A 22 15.22 -66.44 42.81
CA THR A 22 16.31 -67.11 42.11
C THR A 22 17.63 -66.42 42.44
N VAL A 23 18.67 -67.19 42.76
CA VAL A 23 19.98 -66.65 43.12
C VAL A 23 20.68 -66.12 41.88
N MET A 24 21.18 -64.89 41.99
CA MET A 24 21.89 -64.19 40.92
C MET A 24 23.41 -64.41 41.03
N ASP A 25 24.06 -64.70 39.90
CA ASP A 25 25.51 -64.80 39.83
C ASP A 25 26.21 -63.42 39.81
N ASP A 26 27.50 -63.42 40.11
CA ASP A 26 28.34 -62.24 40.24
C ASP A 26 28.48 -61.46 38.93
N TRP A 27 28.59 -62.16 37.80
CA TRP A 27 28.76 -61.53 36.49
C TRP A 27 27.48 -60.82 36.06
N THR A 28 26.32 -61.45 36.24
CA THR A 28 25.04 -60.82 35.92
C THR A 28 24.80 -59.61 36.82
N ALA A 29 25.22 -59.64 38.09
CA ALA A 29 25.14 -58.49 39.00
C ALA A 29 26.03 -57.31 38.55
N ILE A 30 27.24 -57.60 38.06
CA ILE A 30 28.15 -56.59 37.51
C ILE A 30 27.55 -55.97 36.24
N ILE A 31 27.04 -56.78 35.31
CA ILE A 31 26.42 -56.29 34.07
C ILE A 31 25.22 -55.39 34.38
N LEU A 32 24.35 -55.80 35.32
CA LEU A 32 23.21 -54.97 35.73
C LEU A 32 23.64 -53.66 36.38
N HIS A 33 24.78 -53.65 37.08
CA HIS A 33 25.34 -52.42 37.62
C HIS A 33 25.80 -51.46 36.51
N GLU A 34 26.58 -51.94 35.54
CA GLU A 34 27.06 -51.14 34.41
C GLU A 34 25.90 -50.61 33.54
N VAL A 35 24.90 -51.46 33.26
CA VAL A 35 23.70 -51.05 32.52
C VAL A 35 22.94 -49.97 33.28
N ASN A 36 22.77 -50.12 34.59
CA ASN A 36 22.10 -49.10 35.40
C ASN A 36 22.88 -47.78 35.43
N GLU A 37 24.20 -47.83 35.53
CA GLU A 37 25.05 -46.64 35.48
C GLU A 37 24.94 -45.93 34.12
N ALA A 38 25.06 -46.67 33.02
CA ALA A 38 24.90 -46.14 31.66
C ALA A 38 23.52 -45.51 31.44
N VAL A 39 22.45 -46.16 31.88
CA VAL A 39 21.08 -45.62 31.80
C VAL A 39 20.92 -44.36 32.66
N THR A 40 21.55 -44.31 33.82
CA THR A 40 21.50 -43.13 34.71
C THR A 40 22.19 -41.93 34.05
N LEU A 41 23.37 -42.14 33.46
CA LEU A 41 24.09 -41.11 32.70
C LEU A 41 23.28 -40.60 31.51
N LEU A 42 22.71 -41.50 30.69
CA LEU A 42 21.86 -41.14 29.56
C LEU A 42 20.60 -40.37 29.99
N ARG A 43 20.00 -40.77 31.11
CA ARG A 43 18.82 -40.08 31.67
C ARG A 43 19.19 -38.67 32.14
N GLN A 44 20.34 -38.53 32.80
CA GLN A 44 20.83 -37.24 33.27
C GLN A 44 21.12 -36.31 32.08
N GLU A 45 21.83 -36.79 31.06
CA GLU A 45 22.14 -36.02 29.84
C GLU A 45 20.87 -35.63 29.07
N ASN A 46 19.90 -36.54 28.92
CA ASN A 46 18.64 -36.21 28.26
C ASN A 46 17.81 -35.22 29.09
N SER A 47 17.80 -35.34 30.42
CA SER A 47 17.09 -34.40 31.28
C SER A 47 17.70 -33.00 31.24
N SER A 48 19.03 -32.88 31.18
CA SER A 48 19.71 -31.59 31.05
C SER A 48 19.42 -30.95 29.70
N LYS A 49 19.55 -31.69 28.58
CA LYS A 49 19.19 -31.20 27.25
C LYS A 49 17.72 -30.79 27.13
N LEU A 50 16.81 -31.54 27.77
CA LEU A 50 15.39 -31.20 27.80
C LEU A 50 15.14 -29.92 28.60
N SER A 51 15.80 -29.76 29.75
CA SER A 51 15.68 -28.55 30.57
C SER A 51 16.22 -27.31 29.86
N GLU A 52 17.34 -27.45 29.14
CA GLU A 52 17.94 -26.39 28.34
C GLU A 52 17.02 -26.00 27.18
N SER A 53 16.47 -26.99 26.46
CA SER A 53 15.50 -26.75 25.38
C SER A 53 14.22 -26.06 25.88
N ILE A 54 13.71 -26.45 27.06
CA ILE A 54 12.54 -25.79 27.67
C ILE A 54 12.87 -24.33 28.02
N GLN A 55 14.07 -24.09 28.54
CA GLN A 55 14.52 -22.74 28.89
C GLN A 55 14.67 -21.87 27.63
N GLU A 56 15.25 -22.38 26.56
CA GLU A 56 15.33 -21.69 25.27
C GLU A 56 13.96 -21.37 24.68
N ILE A 57 13.03 -22.33 24.72
CA ILE A 57 11.64 -22.14 24.27
C ILE A 57 10.96 -21.07 25.11
N SER A 58 11.14 -21.07 26.44
CA SER A 58 10.56 -20.05 27.31
C SER A 58 11.13 -18.66 27.02
N ALA A 59 12.43 -18.55 26.80
CA ALA A 59 13.10 -17.29 26.47
C ALA A 59 12.65 -16.76 25.11
N ALA A 60 12.48 -17.65 24.12
CA ALA A 60 11.94 -17.30 22.82
C ALA A 60 10.47 -16.85 22.93
N SER A 61 9.65 -17.55 23.71
CA SER A 61 8.25 -17.20 23.95
C SER A 61 8.11 -15.84 24.64
N GLU A 62 8.93 -15.57 25.66
CA GLU A 62 8.94 -14.29 26.38
C GLU A 62 9.36 -13.14 25.44
N LYS A 63 10.38 -13.36 24.61
CA LYS A 63 10.82 -12.40 23.59
C LYS A 63 9.73 -12.12 22.56
N ILE A 64 9.01 -13.14 22.08
CA ILE A 64 7.89 -12.98 21.14
C ILE A 64 6.75 -12.20 21.81
N THR A 65 6.43 -12.52 23.06
CA THR A 65 5.37 -11.84 23.82
C THR A 65 5.72 -10.38 24.09
N GLY A 66 7.00 -10.06 24.35
CA GLY A 66 7.46 -8.69 24.52
C GLY A 66 7.55 -7.88 23.21
N GLN A 67 7.75 -8.54 22.06
CA GLN A 67 7.82 -7.88 20.75
C GLN A 67 6.44 -7.67 20.12
N VAL A 68 5.50 -8.59 20.34
CA VAL A 68 4.12 -8.42 19.90
C VAL A 68 3.39 -7.62 20.96
N HIS A 69 3.31 -6.30 20.78
CA HIS A 69 2.36 -5.48 21.53
C HIS A 69 0.94 -5.95 21.16
N GLN A 70 0.43 -6.95 21.88
CA GLN A 70 -0.96 -7.37 21.77
C GLN A 70 -1.82 -6.26 22.38
N VAL A 71 -2.20 -5.30 21.54
CA VAL A 71 -3.22 -4.32 21.92
C VAL A 71 -4.55 -5.07 21.94
N ARG A 72 -4.97 -5.44 23.15
CA ARG A 72 -6.27 -6.07 23.36
C ARG A 72 -7.32 -4.97 23.40
N PHE A 73 -8.19 -4.93 22.40
CA PHE A 73 -9.31 -3.99 22.37
C PHE A 73 -10.52 -4.64 23.02
N ASP A 74 -11.10 -4.02 24.04
CA ASP A 74 -12.31 -4.53 24.69
C ASP A 74 -13.56 -4.21 23.85
N ASN A 75 -13.48 -3.26 22.89
CA ASN A 75 -14.58 -2.88 22.00
C ASN A 75 -14.15 -2.84 20.52
N LYS A 76 -15.04 -3.32 19.63
CA LYS A 76 -14.86 -3.29 18.17
C LYS A 76 -14.64 -1.88 17.62
N GLN A 77 -15.29 -0.88 18.22
CA GLN A 77 -15.11 0.51 17.82
C GLN A 77 -13.71 1.03 18.13
N GLU A 78 -13.15 0.63 19.28
CA GLU A 78 -11.80 1.04 19.70
C GLU A 78 -10.72 0.43 18.80
N ALA A 79 -10.88 -0.83 18.41
CA ALA A 79 -10.03 -1.48 17.41
C ALA A 79 -10.10 -0.76 16.05
N PHE A 80 -11.30 -0.32 15.65
CA PHE A 80 -11.48 0.42 14.41
C PHE A 80 -10.81 1.80 14.46
N PHE A 81 -11.00 2.58 15.53
CA PHE A 81 -10.37 3.89 15.66
C PHE A 81 -8.84 3.80 15.80
N TYR A 82 -8.33 2.76 16.47
CA TYR A 82 -6.90 2.51 16.56
C TYR A 82 -6.30 2.18 15.19
N GLY A 83 -6.92 1.25 14.45
CA GLY A 83 -6.49 0.91 13.09
C GLY A 83 -6.61 2.10 12.13
N LEU A 84 -7.71 2.84 12.23
CA LEU A 84 -7.92 4.04 11.42
C LEU A 84 -6.87 5.10 11.74
N GLY A 85 -6.57 5.37 13.01
CA GLY A 85 -5.55 6.35 13.42
C GLY A 85 -4.14 5.99 12.95
N ASN A 86 -3.76 4.71 13.00
CA ASN A 86 -2.45 4.26 12.57
C ASN A 86 -2.26 4.32 11.04
N HIS A 87 -3.34 4.15 10.28
CA HIS A 87 -3.30 4.09 8.82
C HIS A 87 -3.83 5.37 8.13
N LEU A 88 -4.38 6.32 8.89
CA LEU A 88 -5.01 7.54 8.38
C LEU A 88 -4.04 8.38 7.54
N LEU A 89 -2.81 8.57 8.06
CA LEU A 89 -1.80 9.38 7.39
C LEU A 89 -1.33 8.74 6.08
N TYR A 90 -1.14 7.42 6.06
CA TYR A 90 -0.78 6.68 4.85
C TYR A 90 -1.92 6.66 3.82
N GLY A 91 -3.17 6.59 4.28
CA GLY A 91 -4.33 6.71 3.41
C GLY A 91 -4.44 8.10 2.79
N LEU A 92 -4.23 9.15 3.58
CA LEU A 92 -4.30 10.54 3.13
C LEU A 92 -3.22 10.87 2.10
N THR A 93 -1.98 10.41 2.30
CA THR A 93 -0.91 10.63 1.33
C THR A 93 -1.18 9.92 0.01
N GLY A 94 -1.75 8.71 0.05
CA GLY A 94 -2.19 7.99 -1.15
C GLY A 94 -3.27 8.74 -1.92
N ILE A 95 -4.31 9.22 -1.22
CA ILE A 95 -5.40 9.99 -1.82
C ILE A 95 -4.88 11.29 -2.44
N LEU A 96 -4.04 12.04 -1.71
CA LEU A 96 -3.44 13.27 -2.22
C LEU A 96 -2.59 13.01 -3.47
N GLY A 97 -1.79 11.94 -3.48
CA GLY A 97 -0.99 11.54 -4.63
C GLY A 97 -1.84 11.24 -5.86
N ILE A 98 -2.93 10.50 -5.70
CA ILE A 98 -3.86 10.19 -6.80
C ILE A 98 -4.51 11.47 -7.34
N CYS A 99 -4.99 12.35 -6.44
CA CYS A 99 -5.58 13.64 -6.84
C CYS A 99 -4.57 14.52 -7.60
N SER A 100 -3.32 14.57 -7.16
CA SER A 100 -2.26 15.31 -7.86
C SER A 100 -1.97 14.76 -9.24
N ILE A 101 -1.91 13.43 -9.41
CA ILE A 101 -1.70 12.80 -10.72
C ILE A 101 -2.85 13.12 -11.67
N ILE A 102 -4.09 12.99 -11.22
CA ILE A 102 -5.27 13.31 -12.02
C ILE A 102 -5.25 14.79 -12.42
N TRP A 103 -4.95 15.69 -11.48
CA TRP A 103 -4.90 17.13 -11.75
C TRP A 103 -3.84 17.49 -12.79
N ILE A 104 -2.62 16.93 -12.68
CA ILE A 104 -1.54 17.14 -13.64
C ILE A 104 -1.96 16.65 -15.02
N TYR A 105 -2.49 15.43 -15.12
CA TYR A 105 -2.89 14.84 -16.40
C TYR A 105 -4.01 15.65 -17.08
N THR A 106 -4.99 16.09 -16.32
CA THR A 106 -6.12 16.89 -16.83
C THR A 106 -5.63 18.26 -17.31
N THR A 107 -4.75 18.88 -16.53
CA THR A 107 -4.16 20.19 -16.86
C THR A 107 -3.29 20.10 -18.12
N GLU A 108 -2.44 19.08 -18.23
CA GLU A 108 -1.59 18.86 -19.40
C GLU A 108 -2.41 18.61 -20.67
N LYS A 109 -3.48 17.82 -20.56
CA LYS A 109 -4.42 17.59 -21.66
C LYS A 109 -5.11 18.88 -22.11
N ASP A 110 -5.63 19.67 -21.17
CA ASP A 110 -6.27 20.95 -21.45
C ASP A 110 -5.31 21.94 -22.13
N PHE A 111 -4.05 21.99 -21.69
CA PHE A 111 -3.02 22.81 -22.33
C PHE A 111 -2.68 22.31 -23.73
N SER A 112 -2.58 21.00 -23.93
CA SER A 112 -2.31 20.40 -25.24
C SER A 112 -3.42 20.73 -26.24
N GLU A 113 -4.69 20.53 -25.86
CA GLU A 113 -5.85 20.82 -26.71
C GLU A 113 -5.94 22.31 -27.08
N ARG A 114 -5.73 23.20 -26.11
CA ARG A 114 -5.72 24.66 -26.38
C ARG A 114 -4.56 25.06 -27.28
N ARG A 115 -3.39 24.46 -27.09
CA ARG A 115 -2.21 24.73 -27.93
C ARG A 115 -2.41 24.23 -29.35
N GLU A 116 -3.01 23.06 -29.50
CA GLU A 116 -3.38 22.51 -30.80
C GLU A 116 -4.36 23.43 -31.54
N PHE A 117 -5.41 23.91 -30.86
CA PHE A 117 -6.36 24.86 -31.43
C PHE A 117 -5.69 26.17 -31.91
N VAL A 118 -4.78 26.74 -31.11
CA VAL A 118 -4.03 27.94 -31.50
C VAL A 118 -3.12 27.67 -32.69
N ASN A 119 -2.45 26.52 -32.72
CA ASN A 119 -1.55 26.14 -33.83
C ASN A 119 -2.30 25.90 -35.15
N GLN A 120 -3.50 25.32 -35.08
CA GLN A 120 -4.35 25.07 -36.26
C GLN A 120 -4.93 26.36 -36.85
N HIS A 121 -5.03 27.43 -36.05
CA HIS A 121 -5.58 28.72 -36.45
C HIS A 121 -4.61 29.88 -36.23
N PRO A 122 -3.51 29.97 -37.01
CA PRO A 122 -2.49 31.03 -36.85
C PRO A 122 -3.04 32.45 -37.10
N SER A 123 -4.23 32.58 -37.70
CA SER A 123 -4.93 33.84 -37.87
C SER A 123 -5.73 34.29 -36.65
N ILE A 124 -5.88 33.45 -35.61
CA ILE A 124 -6.79 33.72 -34.48
C ILE A 124 -6.39 34.97 -33.68
N GLU A 125 -5.09 35.28 -33.62
CA GLU A 125 -4.59 36.49 -32.97
C GLU A 125 -5.05 37.76 -33.70
N LYS A 126 -5.21 37.71 -35.03
CA LYS A 126 -5.78 38.81 -35.83
C LYS A 126 -7.29 38.96 -35.61
N PHE A 127 -7.98 37.89 -35.25
CA PHE A 127 -9.41 37.89 -34.91
C PHE A 127 -9.69 38.20 -33.43
N LYS A 128 -8.66 38.30 -32.58
CA LYS A 128 -8.80 38.58 -31.13
C LYS A 128 -9.60 39.86 -30.85
N ASN A 129 -9.39 40.91 -31.65
CA ASN A 129 -10.14 42.17 -31.51
C ASN A 129 -11.62 42.01 -31.89
N ILE A 130 -11.92 41.20 -32.91
CA ILE A 130 -13.29 40.90 -33.32
C ILE A 130 -13.98 40.02 -32.28
N TYR A 131 -13.27 39.06 -31.69
CA TYR A 131 -13.82 38.19 -30.64
C TYR A 131 -14.07 38.94 -29.32
N LEU A 132 -13.16 39.84 -28.91
CA LEU A 132 -13.28 40.55 -27.63
C LEU A 132 -14.22 41.75 -27.68
N ASN A 133 -14.28 42.47 -28.82
CA ASN A 133 -15.04 43.72 -28.95
C ASN A 133 -16.15 43.66 -30.00
N GLY A 134 -16.32 42.52 -30.68
CA GLY A 134 -17.35 42.34 -31.69
C GLY A 134 -18.73 42.38 -31.07
N LYS A 135 -19.59 43.25 -31.61
CA LYS A 135 -21.00 43.28 -31.26
C LYS A 135 -21.76 42.40 -32.24
N THR A 136 -22.51 41.43 -31.72
CA THR A 136 -23.47 40.66 -32.53
C THR A 136 -24.86 41.24 -32.36
N ILE A 137 -25.66 41.20 -33.43
CA ILE A 137 -27.07 41.58 -33.42
C ILE A 137 -27.86 40.44 -34.05
N SER A 138 -28.92 40.01 -33.37
CA SER A 138 -29.89 39.06 -33.92
C SER A 138 -31.10 39.80 -34.48
N GLN A 139 -31.40 39.60 -35.76
CA GLN A 139 -32.58 40.14 -36.43
C GLN A 139 -33.17 39.10 -37.38
N ASN A 140 -34.49 38.91 -37.32
CA ASN A 140 -35.24 38.01 -38.21
C ASN A 140 -34.71 36.56 -38.27
N GLY A 141 -34.19 36.01 -37.17
CA GLY A 141 -33.64 34.64 -37.11
C GLY A 141 -32.21 34.50 -37.64
N TYR A 142 -31.54 35.60 -37.94
CA TYR A 142 -30.15 35.62 -38.39
C TYR A 142 -29.26 36.37 -37.40
N GLU A 143 -28.06 35.83 -37.16
CA GLU A 143 -27.04 36.45 -36.33
C GLU A 143 -25.98 37.13 -37.19
N PHE A 144 -25.78 38.42 -36.95
CA PHE A 144 -24.86 39.26 -37.70
C PHE A 144 -23.74 39.82 -36.82
N LEU A 145 -22.52 39.85 -37.36
CA LEU A 145 -21.41 40.62 -36.80
C LEU A 145 -21.48 42.06 -37.27
N VAL A 146 -21.43 43.00 -36.33
CA VAL A 146 -21.34 44.43 -36.62
C VAL A 146 -19.87 44.81 -36.75
N VAL A 147 -19.49 45.31 -37.92
CA VAL A 147 -18.15 45.83 -38.21
C VAL A 147 -18.27 47.27 -38.70
N GLU A 148 -17.36 48.15 -38.27
CA GLU A 148 -17.28 49.52 -38.74
C GLU A 148 -16.65 49.56 -40.16
N PRO A 149 -17.22 50.33 -41.09
CA PRO A 149 -16.66 50.47 -42.43
C PRO A 149 -15.32 51.24 -42.38
N ILE A 150 -14.32 50.76 -43.11
CA ILE A 150 -13.06 51.48 -43.31
C ILE A 150 -13.24 52.43 -44.49
N GLU A 151 -12.98 53.73 -44.29
CA GLU A 151 -12.91 54.71 -45.37
C GLU A 151 -11.60 54.51 -46.15
N GLY A 152 -11.68 53.85 -47.31
CA GLY A 152 -10.53 53.65 -48.18
C GLY A 152 -10.91 53.01 -49.51
N ASP A 153 -10.39 53.56 -50.60
CA ASP A 153 -10.73 53.27 -52.00
C ASP A 153 -10.22 51.92 -52.53
N LYS A 154 -9.94 50.95 -51.64
CA LYS A 154 -9.49 49.59 -51.99
C LYS A 154 -10.05 48.59 -51.01
N VAL A 155 -11.20 48.01 -51.34
CA VAL A 155 -11.78 46.89 -50.59
C VAL A 155 -12.09 45.75 -51.57
N GLU A 156 -11.41 44.62 -51.38
CA GLU A 156 -11.69 43.38 -52.11
C GLU A 156 -12.96 42.69 -51.56
N PHE A 157 -13.67 42.05 -52.49
CA PHE A 157 -15.07 41.62 -52.37
C PHE A 157 -15.27 40.42 -51.43
N ALA A 158 -15.84 40.63 -50.24
CA ALA A 158 -16.48 39.56 -49.48
C ALA A 158 -17.94 39.44 -49.97
N ARG A 159 -18.30 38.30 -50.58
CA ARG A 159 -19.50 38.16 -51.43
C ARG A 159 -20.87 38.38 -50.76
N ASN A 160 -20.96 38.52 -49.44
CA ASN A 160 -22.23 38.74 -48.74
C ASN A 160 -22.05 39.65 -47.51
N TYR A 161 -22.20 40.96 -47.68
CA TYR A 161 -22.34 41.91 -46.57
C TYR A 161 -23.56 42.79 -46.79
N LEU A 162 -24.22 43.20 -45.71
CA LEU A 162 -25.31 44.18 -45.74
C LEU A 162 -24.81 45.49 -45.14
N TYR A 163 -24.94 46.59 -45.89
CA TYR A 163 -24.57 47.93 -45.40
C TYR A 163 -25.79 48.66 -44.87
N ASP A 164 -25.81 48.96 -43.58
CA ASP A 164 -26.85 49.77 -42.94
C ASP A 164 -26.44 51.25 -42.99
N LYS A 165 -26.94 51.94 -44.01
CA LYS A 165 -26.66 53.37 -44.28
C LYS A 165 -27.15 54.29 -43.16
N LYS A 166 -28.16 53.89 -42.38
CA LYS A 166 -28.73 54.73 -41.32
C LYS A 166 -27.81 54.84 -40.11
N ASN A 167 -27.09 53.76 -39.81
CA ASN A 167 -26.19 53.66 -38.65
C ASN A 167 -24.71 53.56 -39.04
N ASN A 168 -24.39 53.76 -40.34
CA ASN A 168 -23.05 53.66 -40.92
C ASN A 168 -22.27 52.40 -40.49
N ARG A 169 -22.87 51.22 -40.68
CA ARG A 169 -22.29 49.93 -40.22
C ARG A 169 -22.42 48.83 -41.27
N VAL A 170 -21.50 47.88 -41.23
CA VAL A 170 -21.48 46.69 -42.08
C VAL A 170 -21.90 45.47 -41.27
N LEU A 171 -22.82 44.67 -41.80
CA LEU A 171 -23.34 43.45 -41.20
C LEU A 171 -22.86 42.24 -42.01
N ILE A 172 -22.18 41.31 -41.35
CA ILE A 172 -21.70 40.06 -41.95
C ILE A 172 -22.46 38.88 -41.32
N PRO A 173 -23.14 38.04 -42.12
CA PRO A 173 -23.89 36.90 -41.59
C PRO A 173 -22.93 35.82 -41.08
N ILE A 174 -23.11 35.38 -39.83
CA ILE A 174 -22.29 34.32 -39.23
C ILE A 174 -23.06 32.99 -39.14
N ARG A 175 -24.37 33.05 -38.84
CA ARG A 175 -25.19 31.85 -38.60
C ARG A 175 -26.64 32.10 -39.01
N ARG A 176 -27.29 31.03 -39.49
CA ARG A 176 -28.73 30.92 -39.69
C ARG A 176 -29.26 29.91 -38.67
N GLU A 177 -30.21 30.31 -37.84
CA GLU A 177 -31.01 29.37 -37.05
C GLU A 177 -32.16 28.79 -37.88
#